data_AF-B7K9S8-F1
#
_entry.id   AF-B7K9S8-F1
#
_cell.length_a   1.000
_cell.length_b   1.000
_cell.length_c   1.000
_cell.angle_alpha   90.00
_cell.angle_beta   90.00
_cell.angle_gamma   90.00
#
_symmetry.space_group_name_H-M   'P 1'
#
loop_
_entity.id
_entity.type
_entity.pdbx_description
1 polymer ?
#
loop_
_entity_poly.entity_id
_entity_poly.type
_entity_poly.pdbx_seq_one_letter_code
_entity_poly.pdbx_strand_id
1 'polypeptide(L)'
;MSKNPLLFILIFTSITLGFLTLIKGIQGQNLNLPTRAKVIGMVNGDLACYVDLVDDNGQEYLGIYAIFEICEQQETFLNKRVKLSYNEESFNDCESIEPCGKTKRVKAITEMTVIAQ
;
A
#
# COMPACT_ATOMS: atom_id res chain seq x y z
N MET A 1 51.12 27.46 42.14
CA MET A 1 50.41 26.17 41.94
C MET A 1 49.14 26.23 42.78
N SER A 2 47.93 25.92 42.36
CA SER A 2 47.35 25.54 41.07
C SER A 2 45.84 25.76 41.24
N LYS A 3 45.27 26.61 40.38
CA LYS A 3 43.95 26.52 39.73
C LYS A 3 42.75 26.10 40.60
N ASN A 4 41.90 27.07 40.90
CA ASN A 4 40.48 26.84 41.18
C ASN A 4 39.64 27.54 40.10
N PRO A 5 39.15 26.82 39.07
CA PRO A 5 38.15 27.36 38.16
C PRO A 5 36.88 26.51 38.26
N LEU A 6 35.95 26.94 39.11
CA LEU A 6 34.54 26.58 38.97
C LEU A 6 34.01 27.32 37.73
N LEU A 7 34.26 26.72 36.57
CA LEU A 7 33.70 27.09 35.29
C LEU A 7 32.74 25.97 34.89
N PHE A 8 31.45 26.13 35.21
CA PHE A 8 30.38 25.46 34.47
C PHE A 8 29.28 26.49 34.25
N ILE A 9 29.46 27.23 33.16
CA ILE A 9 28.46 28.10 32.56
C ILE A 9 27.32 27.18 32.09
N LEU A 10 26.16 27.28 32.73
CA LEU A 10 24.92 26.64 32.29
C LEU A 10 24.38 27.40 31.07
N ILE A 11 24.85 27.02 29.88
CA ILE A 11 24.17 27.36 28.63
C ILE A 11 22.96 26.44 28.46
N PHE A 12 21.85 26.78 29.09
CA PHE A 12 20.54 26.31 28.62
C PHE A 12 20.22 27.09 27.35
N THR A 13 20.77 26.62 26.22
CA THR A 13 20.20 26.97 24.93
C THR A 13 18.77 26.47 24.94
N SER A 14 17.85 27.39 24.68
CA SER A 14 16.42 27.19 24.64
C SER A 14 16.08 26.16 23.56
N ILE A 15 16.08 24.88 23.93
CA ILE A 15 15.44 23.84 23.14
C ILE A 15 13.95 24.12 23.26
N THR A 16 13.42 24.78 22.23
CA THR A 16 12.00 25.04 22.09
C THR A 16 11.26 23.71 22.15
N LEU A 17 10.55 23.49 23.26
CA LEU A 17 9.46 22.56 23.32
C LEU A 17 8.49 22.91 22.19
N GLY A 18 8.46 22.12 21.12
CA GLY A 18 7.46 22.32 20.09
C GLY A 18 7.83 21.76 18.73
N PHE A 19 7.76 20.42 18.58
CA PHE A 19 7.19 19.84 17.36
C PHE A 19 6.77 18.38 17.56
N LEU A 20 5.96 18.11 18.58
CA LEU A 20 5.11 16.90 18.59
C LEU A 20 3.78 17.28 17.95
N THR A 21 3.78 17.49 16.63
CA THR A 21 2.52 17.46 15.87
C THR A 21 2.44 16.17 15.06
N LEU A 22 1.50 15.33 15.53
CA LEU A 22 0.44 14.79 14.70
C LEU A 22 0.83 13.73 13.67
N ILE A 23 1.15 12.52 14.11
CA ILE A 23 0.60 11.35 13.40
C ILE A 23 -0.81 11.07 13.95
N LYS A 24 -1.77 11.94 13.57
CA LYS A 24 -3.17 11.50 13.50
C LYS A 24 -3.14 10.26 12.61
N GLY A 25 -3.59 9.13 13.14
CA GLY A 25 -3.61 7.86 12.41
C GLY A 25 -4.10 8.08 10.98
N ILE A 26 -3.39 7.49 10.02
CA ILE A 26 -3.79 7.47 8.61
C ILE A 26 -5.07 6.64 8.54
N GLN A 27 -6.20 7.25 8.85
CA GLN A 27 -7.51 6.69 8.57
C GLN A 27 -7.81 6.97 7.09
N GLY A 28 -7.82 5.88 6.31
CA GLY A 28 -8.45 5.82 4.99
C GLY A 28 -7.81 6.71 3.93
N GLN A 29 -6.72 6.25 3.32
CA GLN A 29 -6.31 6.74 2.00
C GLN A 29 -7.47 6.48 1.03
N ASN A 30 -8.08 7.54 0.47
CA ASN A 30 -9.00 7.40 -0.66
C ASN A 30 -8.15 7.06 -1.89
N LEU A 31 -7.87 5.77 -2.07
CA LEU A 31 -6.98 5.29 -3.11
C LEU A 31 -7.68 5.47 -4.47
N ASN A 32 -7.23 6.46 -5.24
CA ASN A 32 -7.69 6.65 -6.61
C ASN A 32 -7.02 5.59 -7.50
N LEU A 33 -7.71 4.46 -7.67
CA LEU A 33 -7.24 3.31 -8.43
C LEU A 33 -7.32 3.58 -9.95
N PRO A 34 -6.29 3.19 -10.72
CA PRO A 34 -6.27 3.46 -12.15
C PRO A 34 -7.25 2.56 -12.91
N THR A 35 -7.95 3.09 -13.89
CA THR A 35 -8.83 2.28 -14.78
C THR A 35 -8.09 1.69 -15.97
N ARG A 36 -6.88 2.18 -16.25
CA ARG A 36 -5.95 1.67 -17.27
C ARG A 36 -4.54 1.70 -16.71
N ALA A 37 -3.80 0.62 -16.89
CA ALA A 37 -2.43 0.51 -16.42
C ALA A 37 -1.69 -0.61 -17.16
N LYS A 38 -0.37 -0.67 -16.99
CA LYS A 38 0.44 -1.84 -17.32
C LYS A 38 0.58 -2.72 -16.08
N VAL A 39 0.36 -4.02 -16.23
CA VAL A 39 0.63 -5.01 -15.18
C VAL A 39 2.13 -5.27 -15.12
N ILE A 40 2.74 -5.07 -13.96
CA ILE A 40 4.18 -5.27 -13.73
C ILE A 40 4.48 -6.40 -12.74
N GLY A 41 3.49 -6.85 -11.98
CA GLY A 41 3.62 -7.95 -11.02
C GLY A 41 2.27 -8.60 -10.73
N MET A 42 2.28 -9.91 -10.52
CA MET A 42 1.12 -10.70 -10.12
C MET A 42 1.58 -11.80 -9.17
N VAL A 43 0.89 -11.95 -8.04
CA VAL A 43 1.17 -13.01 -7.07
C VAL A 43 -0.16 -13.61 -6.62
N ASN A 44 -0.31 -14.91 -6.84
CA ASN A 44 -1.40 -15.67 -6.24
C ASN A 44 -1.05 -15.93 -4.77
N GLY A 45 -1.49 -15.06 -3.88
CA GLY A 45 -1.23 -15.18 -2.44
C GLY A 45 -2.31 -15.99 -1.74
N ASP A 46 -2.19 -16.12 -0.43
CA ASP A 46 -3.10 -16.98 0.34
C ASP A 46 -4.48 -16.34 0.61
N LEU A 47 -4.55 -15.01 0.59
CA LEU A 47 -5.78 -14.26 0.90
C LEU A 47 -6.42 -13.60 -0.32
N ALA A 48 -5.64 -13.30 -1.35
CA ALA A 48 -6.10 -12.65 -2.57
C ALA A 48 -5.09 -12.88 -3.70
N CYS A 49 -5.50 -12.56 -4.91
CA CYS A 49 -4.56 -12.22 -5.97
C CYS A 49 -4.03 -10.81 -5.72
N TYR A 50 -2.71 -10.63 -5.73
CA TYR A 50 -2.06 -9.33 -5.60
C TYR A 50 -1.52 -8.90 -6.95
N VAL A 51 -1.86 -7.68 -7.38
CA VAL A 51 -1.47 -7.13 -8.68
C VAL A 51 -0.72 -5.81 -8.49
N ASP A 52 0.43 -5.71 -9.13
CA ASP A 52 1.23 -4.49 -9.22
C ASP A 52 1.03 -3.84 -10.58
N LEU A 53 0.77 -2.53 -10.58
CA LEU A 53 0.39 -1.76 -11.75
C LEU A 53 1.24 -0.49 -11.88
N VAL A 54 1.45 -0.05 -13.13
CA VAL A 54 1.96 1.28 -13.46
C VAL A 54 0.97 1.98 -14.38
N ASP A 55 0.47 3.14 -13.98
CA ASP A 55 -0.47 3.91 -14.80
C ASP A 55 0.24 4.67 -15.95
N ASP A 56 -0.55 5.40 -16.75
CA ASP A 56 -0.03 6.17 -17.89
C ASP A 56 0.83 7.38 -17.47
N ASN A 57 0.77 7.80 -16.21
CA ASN A 57 1.60 8.87 -15.64
C ASN A 57 2.90 8.32 -15.01
N GLY A 58 3.08 6.99 -15.02
CA GLY A 58 4.21 6.34 -14.36
C GLY A 58 4.04 6.16 -12.85
N GLN A 59 2.83 6.37 -12.30
CA GLN A 59 2.55 6.12 -10.90
C GLN A 59 2.40 4.61 -10.65
N GLU A 60 3.13 4.11 -9.65
CA GLU A 60 3.08 2.71 -9.23
C GLU A 60 1.98 2.47 -8.19
N TYR A 61 1.30 1.33 -8.33
CA TYR A 61 0.30 0.83 -7.41
C TYR A 61 0.63 -0.62 -7.10
N LEU A 62 1.10 -0.88 -5.87
CA LEU A 62 1.60 -2.19 -5.46
C LEU A 62 0.59 -2.92 -4.57
N GLY A 63 0.52 -4.24 -4.72
CA GLY A 63 -0.29 -5.12 -3.89
C GLY A 63 -1.78 -4.85 -3.97
N ILE A 64 -2.29 -4.42 -5.14
CA ILE A 64 -3.71 -4.19 -5.32
C ILE A 64 -4.45 -5.52 -5.26
N TYR A 65 -5.51 -5.56 -4.44
CA TYR A 65 -6.32 -6.76 -4.27
C TYR A 65 -7.08 -7.05 -5.56
N ALA A 66 -7.08 -8.31 -5.96
CA ALA A 66 -7.84 -8.85 -7.06
C ALA A 66 -8.45 -10.20 -6.64
N ILE A 67 -9.52 -10.60 -7.32
CA ILE A 67 -10.06 -11.95 -7.18
C ILE A 67 -9.08 -12.99 -7.74
N PHE A 68 -9.13 -14.22 -7.22
CA PHE A 68 -8.15 -15.26 -7.55
C PHE A 68 -8.10 -15.60 -9.04
N GLU A 69 -9.24 -15.54 -9.73
CA GLU A 69 -9.41 -15.81 -11.16
C GLU A 69 -8.54 -14.89 -12.04
N ILE A 70 -8.17 -13.69 -11.54
CA ILE A 70 -7.24 -12.80 -12.23
C ILE A 70 -5.84 -13.41 -12.28
N CYS A 71 -5.38 -13.99 -11.16
CA CYS A 71 -4.05 -14.61 -11.08
C CYS A 71 -3.97 -15.94 -11.83
N GLU A 72 -5.09 -16.65 -12.03
CA GLU A 72 -5.14 -17.83 -12.89
C GLU A 72 -4.81 -17.52 -14.37
N GLN A 73 -4.94 -16.26 -14.77
CA GLN A 73 -4.65 -15.77 -16.13
C GLN A 73 -3.36 -14.97 -16.21
N GLN A 74 -2.40 -15.22 -15.32
CA GLN A 74 -1.14 -14.48 -15.24
C GLN A 74 -0.40 -14.39 -16.59
N GLU A 75 -0.33 -15.47 -17.36
CA GLU A 75 0.34 -15.48 -18.67
C GLU A 75 -0.31 -14.53 -19.70
N THR A 76 -1.61 -14.29 -19.55
CA THR A 76 -2.37 -13.36 -20.40
C THR A 76 -2.11 -11.92 -20.02
N PHE A 77 -1.97 -11.62 -18.72
CA PHE A 77 -2.00 -10.25 -18.21
C PHE A 77 -0.63 -9.66 -17.89
N LEU A 78 0.33 -10.46 -17.43
CA LEU A 78 1.64 -9.95 -17.01
C LEU A 78 2.33 -9.24 -18.18
N ASN A 79 2.89 -8.06 -17.89
CA ASN A 79 3.52 -7.16 -18.86
C ASN A 79 2.60 -6.58 -19.93
N LYS A 80 1.27 -6.77 -19.85
CA LYS A 80 0.30 -6.18 -20.78
C LYS A 80 -0.26 -4.87 -20.25
N ARG A 81 -0.71 -4.02 -21.18
CA ARG A 81 -1.62 -2.92 -20.86
C ARG A 81 -3.03 -3.49 -20.73
N VAL A 82 -3.73 -3.06 -19.69
CA VAL A 82 -5.04 -3.58 -19.34
C VAL A 82 -6.00 -2.45 -18.98
N LYS A 83 -7.29 -2.70 -19.21
CA LYS A 83 -8.38 -1.98 -18.58
C LYS A 83 -8.82 -2.76 -17.35
N LEU A 84 -9.09 -2.05 -16.26
CA LEU A 84 -9.40 -2.60 -14.94
C LEU A 84 -10.82 -2.20 -14.53
N SER A 85 -11.59 -3.16 -14.01
CA SER A 85 -12.86 -2.90 -13.32
C SER A 85 -12.75 -3.31 -11.86
N TYR A 86 -13.37 -2.53 -10.98
CA TYR A 86 -13.30 -2.73 -9.53
C TYR A 86 -14.68 -2.88 -8.91
N ASN A 87 -14.81 -3.80 -7.96
CA ASN A 87 -15.99 -3.92 -7.09
C ASN A 87 -15.56 -4.02 -5.63
N GLU A 88 -16.50 -3.79 -4.70
CA GLU A 88 -16.27 -4.08 -3.29
C GLU A 88 -16.34 -5.59 -3.05
N GLU A 89 -15.21 -6.18 -2.70
CA GLU A 89 -15.09 -7.60 -2.40
C GLU A 89 -14.73 -7.81 -0.94
N SER A 90 -15.12 -8.97 -0.40
CA SER A 90 -14.82 -9.37 0.98
C SER A 90 -13.69 -10.38 0.98
N PHE A 91 -12.57 -10.04 1.61
CA PHE A 91 -11.43 -10.94 1.78
C PHE A 91 -11.25 -11.28 3.25
N ASN A 92 -10.68 -12.46 3.50
CA ASN A 92 -10.28 -12.86 4.84
C ASN A 92 -9.07 -12.02 5.29
N ASP A 93 -9.04 -11.65 6.57
CA ASP A 93 -7.97 -10.84 7.16
C ASP A 93 -6.72 -11.69 7.53
N CYS A 94 -6.81 -13.02 7.41
CA CYS A 94 -5.77 -13.97 7.83
C CYS A 94 -6.08 -15.39 7.30
N GLU A 95 -5.03 -16.22 7.12
CA GLU A 95 -5.12 -17.60 6.59
C GLU A 95 -5.62 -18.64 7.61
N SER A 96 -5.48 -18.32 8.90
CA SER A 96 -5.81 -19.18 10.03
C SER A 96 -7.11 -18.75 10.72
N ILE A 97 -7.49 -19.46 11.79
CA ILE A 97 -8.75 -19.26 12.50
C ILE A 97 -8.60 -18.34 13.73
N GLU A 98 -7.42 -18.04 14.30
CA GLU A 98 -7.38 -17.20 15.52
C GLU A 98 -6.12 -16.37 15.80
N PRO A 99 -6.26 -15.08 16.22
CA PRO A 99 -7.50 -14.30 16.28
C PRO A 99 -7.82 -13.72 14.89
N CYS A 100 -8.41 -14.55 14.04
CA CYS A 100 -8.74 -14.32 12.66
C CYS A 100 -10.24 -14.60 12.48
N GLY A 101 -10.83 -14.19 11.36
CA GLY A 101 -12.28 -14.33 11.15
C GLY A 101 -13.03 -13.01 11.02
N LYS A 102 -12.32 -11.90 10.82
CA LYS A 102 -12.91 -10.69 10.26
C LYS A 102 -12.74 -10.74 8.74
N THR A 103 -13.81 -10.43 8.02
CA THR A 103 -13.75 -10.14 6.60
C THR A 103 -13.52 -8.65 6.40
N LYS A 104 -12.56 -8.28 5.56
CA LYS A 104 -12.32 -6.90 5.17
C LYS A 104 -12.97 -6.64 3.82
N ARG A 105 -13.78 -5.59 3.74
CA ARG A 105 -14.28 -5.07 2.46
C ARG A 105 -13.24 -4.14 1.84
N VAL A 106 -12.84 -4.44 0.61
CA VAL A 106 -11.90 -3.61 -0.17
C VAL A 106 -12.39 -3.49 -1.60
N LYS A 107 -12.05 -2.38 -2.26
CA LYS A 107 -12.18 -2.31 -3.72
C LYS A 107 -11.11 -3.18 -4.35
N ALA A 108 -11.52 -4.24 -5.03
CA ALA A 108 -10.64 -5.19 -5.68
C ALA A 108 -10.90 -5.27 -7.18
N ILE A 109 -9.87 -5.64 -7.93
CA ILE A 109 -9.96 -5.92 -9.37
C ILE A 109 -10.78 -7.19 -9.54
N THR A 110 -11.93 -7.07 -10.20
CA THR A 110 -12.82 -8.20 -10.51
C THR A 110 -12.80 -8.54 -11.99
N GLU A 111 -12.43 -7.58 -12.84
CA GLU A 111 -12.26 -7.80 -14.26
C GLU A 111 -10.98 -7.12 -14.75
N MET A 112 -10.31 -7.81 -15.68
CA MET A 112 -9.14 -7.30 -16.37
C MET A 112 -9.26 -7.67 -17.85
N THR A 113 -9.01 -6.70 -18.73
CA THR A 113 -9.03 -6.93 -20.17
C THR A 113 -7.80 -6.32 -20.79
N VAL A 114 -7.06 -7.11 -21.58
CA VAL A 114 -5.92 -6.61 -22.35
C VAL A 114 -6.42 -5.58 -23.35
N ILE A 115 -5.77 -4.42 -23.39
CA ILE A 115 -6.02 -3.37 -24.38
C ILE A 115 -4.83 -3.27 -25.33
N ALA A 116 -5.11 -2.92 -26.59
CA ALA A 116 -4.06 -2.60 -27.54
C ALA A 116 -3.21 -1.43 -27.01
N GLN A 117 -1.90 -1.51 -27.23
CA GLN A 117 -0.94 -0.48 -26.84
C GLN A 117 -1.10 0.79 -27.67
#